data_AF-A0A1M3TP56-F1
#
_entry.id   AF-A0A1M3TP56-F1
#
_cell.length_a   1.000
_cell.length_b   1.000
_cell.length_c   1.000
_cell.angle_alpha   90.00
_cell.angle_beta   90.00
_cell.angle_gamma   90.00
#
_symmetry.space_group_name_H-M   'P 1'
#
loop_
_entity.id
_entity.type
_entity.pdbx_description
1 polymer ?
#
loop_
_entity_poly.entity_id
_entity_poly.type
_entity_poly.pdbx_seq_one_letter_code
_entity_poly.pdbx_strand_id
1 'polypeptide(L)'
;MDTYIRWKEDHRQPDTPPLVLELVESSPTLWTEDEPTQSFTIALRRVLNNQCFWLRWSPFIDPSNEEFVLLSHSPDSSKVERIGFEKYSRYSPSLPSLPSVHQFPNEPSSFYVEEAKKNWDRSTLNVRTGVPDTWIKLLEPGRTYTILWTGKEIPYWDWGTPQQKMETEPKWPPILIPGGAHFTFTVQEGRRPHIPSPPTPPPIDPSERVPGAPDLSLQLSCSPTGPHSERLNMSIKVTYHGPSSDPITFHTWAFSPLGSFSVYRRVCPDQSSPESEPKWKTCIIHQSLHVFWDNPDRQLNVEENEEGRFATLFPGESWSHSWSLDADGDCEPEDARPGQQLRYRFTGETLDWWDWGTMEDHAQTVVTLPGSGLEPIKHPKNNDNRPKVVIPASNIVEWIVPQCFDRQFD
;
A
#
# COMPACT_ATOMS: atom_id res chain seq x y z
N MET A 1 -10.09 30.89 4.61
CA MET A 1 -10.34 29.54 4.07
C MET A 1 -11.80 29.14 4.24
N ASP A 2 -12.44 29.42 5.39
CA ASP A 2 -13.85 29.11 5.66
C ASP A 2 -14.85 29.59 4.60
N THR A 3 -14.54 30.68 3.89
CA THR A 3 -15.34 31.21 2.78
C THR A 3 -15.44 30.27 1.59
N TYR A 4 -14.52 29.31 1.45
CA TYR A 4 -14.50 28.31 0.38
C TYR A 4 -15.12 26.96 0.80
N ILE A 5 -15.45 26.79 2.09
CA ILE A 5 -16.12 25.58 2.59
C ILE A 5 -17.60 25.65 2.22
N ARG A 6 -18.09 24.68 1.46
CA ARG A 6 -19.47 24.59 0.97
C ARG A 6 -20.34 23.81 1.95
N TRP A 7 -19.81 22.71 2.45
CA TRP A 7 -20.50 21.82 3.36
C TRP A 7 -19.77 21.74 4.69
N LYS A 8 -20.50 21.97 5.78
CA LYS A 8 -19.96 21.98 7.15
C LYS A 8 -20.58 20.85 7.97
N GLU A 9 -19.94 20.53 9.10
CA GLU A 9 -20.36 19.43 9.97
C GLU A 9 -21.80 19.59 10.49
N ASP A 10 -22.26 20.81 10.71
CA ASP A 10 -23.62 21.13 11.16
C ASP A 10 -24.70 20.88 10.08
N HIS A 11 -24.32 20.70 8.82
CA HIS A 11 -25.24 20.28 7.76
C HIS A 11 -25.48 18.76 7.74
N ARG A 12 -24.75 17.98 8.54
CA ARG A 12 -24.83 16.51 8.54
C ARG A 12 -26.20 16.03 9.02
N GLN A 13 -26.79 15.08 8.29
CA GLN A 13 -28.02 14.42 8.69
C GLN A 13 -27.72 13.26 9.67
N PRO A 14 -28.51 13.09 10.75
CA PRO A 14 -28.23 12.12 11.80
C PRO A 14 -28.38 10.65 11.36
N ASP A 15 -29.17 10.38 10.31
CA ASP A 15 -29.44 9.04 9.78
C ASP A 15 -28.48 8.65 8.62
N THR A 16 -27.32 9.30 8.56
CA THR A 16 -26.29 9.02 7.56
C THR A 16 -25.00 8.57 8.22
N PRO A 17 -24.22 7.67 7.58
CA PRO A 17 -22.88 7.34 8.04
C PRO A 17 -22.02 8.60 8.26
N PRO A 18 -21.43 8.77 9.46
CA PRO A 18 -20.59 9.92 9.71
C PRO A 18 -19.18 9.69 9.14
N LEU A 19 -18.83 10.48 8.11
CA LEU A 19 -17.56 10.44 7.40
C LEU A 19 -16.84 11.78 7.49
N VAL A 20 -15.51 11.74 7.58
CA VAL A 20 -14.63 12.92 7.54
C VAL A 20 -13.51 12.67 6.56
N LEU A 21 -13.07 13.71 5.86
CA LEU A 21 -11.92 13.66 4.98
C LEU A 21 -10.75 14.37 5.66
N GLU A 22 -9.56 13.80 5.53
CA GLU A 22 -8.29 14.31 6.01
C GLU A 22 -7.32 14.32 4.82
N LEU A 23 -6.45 15.32 4.74
CA LEU A 23 -5.37 15.34 3.76
C LEU A 23 -4.07 15.14 4.56
N VAL A 24 -3.46 13.97 4.40
CA VAL A 24 -2.28 13.56 5.16
C VAL A 24 -1.03 13.89 4.35
N GLU A 25 -0.12 14.60 4.98
CA GLU A 25 1.10 15.14 4.37
C GLU A 25 2.12 14.04 4.09
N SER A 26 2.76 14.09 2.92
CA SER A 26 3.99 13.34 2.63
C SER A 26 5.24 14.23 2.73
N SER A 27 5.12 15.51 2.35
CA SER A 27 6.17 16.52 2.39
C SER A 27 5.53 17.92 2.27
N PRO A 28 5.87 18.90 3.12
CA PRO A 28 5.39 20.28 2.99
C PRO A 28 6.08 21.06 1.84
N THR A 29 6.96 20.41 1.08
CA THR A 29 7.74 21.05 -0.01
C THR A 29 7.56 20.32 -1.32
N LEU A 30 7.19 21.08 -2.37
CA LEU A 30 7.17 20.69 -3.78
C LEU A 30 8.46 21.16 -4.45
N TRP A 31 9.16 20.28 -5.16
CA TRP A 31 10.40 20.61 -5.88
C TRP A 31 10.14 20.68 -7.38
N THR A 32 10.68 21.70 -8.06
CA THR A 32 10.37 21.94 -9.48
C THR A 32 11.03 20.96 -10.45
N GLU A 33 12.17 20.37 -10.07
CA GLU A 33 12.92 19.43 -10.92
C GLU A 33 12.62 17.96 -10.61
N ASP A 34 11.81 17.68 -9.58
CA ASP A 34 11.29 16.35 -9.36
C ASP A 34 10.16 16.13 -10.38
N GLU A 35 10.27 15.10 -11.24
CA GLU A 35 9.13 14.58 -12.02
C GLU A 35 7.94 14.36 -11.06
N PRO A 36 6.66 14.54 -11.48
CA PRO A 36 5.52 14.78 -10.59
C PRO A 36 5.24 13.59 -9.66
N THR A 37 6.03 13.49 -8.61
CA THR A 37 6.09 12.41 -7.63
C THR A 37 5.65 12.90 -6.27
N GLN A 38 5.38 14.21 -6.12
CA GLN A 38 4.75 14.70 -4.90
C GLN A 38 3.28 14.28 -4.87
N SER A 39 3.11 13.12 -4.26
CA SER A 39 1.82 12.58 -3.89
C SER A 39 1.49 12.99 -2.46
N PHE A 40 0.26 13.36 -2.18
CA PHE A 40 -0.28 13.43 -0.82
C PHE A 40 -1.36 12.37 -0.66
N THR A 41 -1.73 12.10 0.59
CA THR A 41 -2.71 11.06 0.88
C THR A 41 -4.05 11.70 1.21
N ILE A 42 -5.09 11.36 0.45
CA ILE A 42 -6.47 11.66 0.81
C ILE A 42 -6.97 10.54 1.71
N ALA A 43 -7.31 10.87 2.95
CA ALA A 43 -7.78 9.95 3.97
C ALA A 43 -9.29 10.17 4.22
N LEU A 44 -10.16 9.27 3.76
CA LEU A 44 -11.58 9.28 4.09
C LEU A 44 -11.82 8.37 5.29
N ARG A 45 -12.12 8.95 6.45
CA ARG A 45 -12.25 8.27 7.73
C ARG A 45 -13.69 8.22 8.21
N ARG A 46 -14.08 7.10 8.78
CA ARG A 46 -15.37 6.93 9.46
C ARG A 46 -15.28 7.41 10.91
N VAL A 47 -16.31 8.12 11.38
CA VAL A 47 -16.46 8.47 12.80
C VAL A 47 -17.30 7.40 13.48
N LEU A 48 -16.87 6.95 14.67
CA LEU A 48 -17.41 5.81 15.46
C LEU A 48 -18.90 5.49 15.22
N ASN A 49 -19.16 4.44 14.44
CA ASN A 49 -20.47 3.82 14.24
C ASN A 49 -20.23 2.37 13.79
N ASN A 50 -20.99 1.39 14.30
CA ASN A 50 -20.79 -0.05 14.07
C ASN A 50 -21.66 -0.61 12.92
N GLN A 51 -22.45 0.22 12.24
CA GLN A 51 -23.40 -0.23 11.22
C GLN A 51 -22.77 -0.30 9.82
N CYS A 52 -22.78 -1.45 9.15
CA CYS A 52 -22.24 -1.56 7.79
C CYS A 52 -23.01 -0.71 6.78
N PHE A 53 -22.30 -0.16 5.78
CA PHE A 53 -22.90 0.57 4.66
C PHE A 53 -22.01 0.48 3.41
N TRP A 54 -22.59 0.79 2.25
CA TRP A 54 -21.86 0.97 1.00
C TRP A 54 -22.04 2.39 0.47
N LEU A 55 -21.07 2.89 -0.30
CA LEU A 55 -21.14 4.21 -0.92
C LEU A 55 -20.34 4.26 -2.23
N ARG A 56 -20.73 5.13 -3.16
CA ARG A 56 -19.99 5.42 -4.39
C ARG A 56 -19.27 6.76 -4.28
N TRP A 57 -17.94 6.71 -4.21
CA TRP A 57 -17.08 7.89 -4.07
C TRP A 57 -15.86 7.79 -4.97
N SER A 58 -15.37 8.96 -5.41
CA SER A 58 -14.14 9.09 -6.17
C SER A 58 -13.18 10.02 -5.42
N PRO A 59 -11.93 9.58 -5.19
CA PRO A 59 -10.87 10.40 -4.61
C PRO A 59 -10.19 11.31 -5.65
N PHE A 60 -10.53 11.19 -6.94
CA PHE A 60 -9.79 11.87 -8.01
C PHE A 60 -10.04 13.37 -8.00
N ILE A 61 -8.97 14.17 -7.95
CA ILE A 61 -9.03 15.63 -7.96
C ILE A 61 -9.24 16.12 -9.39
N ASP A 62 -10.44 16.61 -9.67
CA ASP A 62 -10.77 17.27 -10.93
C ASP A 62 -10.78 18.80 -10.72
N PRO A 63 -9.83 19.55 -11.29
CA PRO A 63 -9.78 21.02 -11.25
C PRO A 63 -11.02 21.75 -11.78
N SER A 64 -11.86 21.07 -12.58
CA SER A 64 -13.13 21.62 -13.06
C SER A 64 -14.27 21.44 -12.07
N ASN A 65 -14.14 20.51 -11.12
CA ASN A 65 -15.13 20.28 -10.10
C ASN A 65 -14.88 21.17 -8.88
N GLU A 66 -15.98 21.54 -8.22
CA GLU A 66 -15.94 22.42 -7.06
C GLU A 66 -15.95 21.61 -5.74
N GLU A 67 -15.03 20.63 -5.69
CA GLU A 67 -14.84 19.69 -4.58
C GLU A 67 -13.48 19.90 -3.90
N PHE A 68 -12.44 20.11 -4.71
CA PHE A 68 -11.12 20.54 -4.27
C PHE A 68 -10.78 21.87 -4.92
N VAL A 69 -10.12 22.76 -4.19
CA VAL A 69 -9.66 24.04 -4.71
C VAL A 69 -8.20 24.27 -4.37
N LEU A 70 -7.45 24.82 -5.32
CA LEU A 70 -6.09 25.30 -5.09
C LEU A 70 -6.14 26.78 -4.68
N LEU A 71 -5.49 27.07 -3.57
CA LEU A 71 -5.40 28.40 -2.99
C LEU A 71 -3.95 28.87 -3.00
N SER A 72 -3.68 30.03 -3.57
CA SER A 72 -2.37 30.68 -3.51
C SER A 72 -2.30 31.64 -2.31
N HIS A 73 -1.20 31.57 -1.57
CA HIS A 73 -0.91 32.50 -0.47
C HIS A 73 0.00 33.60 -1.00
N SER A 74 -0.43 34.85 -0.81
CA SER A 74 0.42 35.99 -1.12
C SER A 74 1.45 36.20 -0.01
N PRO A 75 2.75 36.32 -0.32
CA PRO A 75 3.77 36.57 0.71
C PRO A 75 3.58 37.92 1.42
N ASP A 76 3.01 38.91 0.72
CA ASP A 76 2.88 40.29 1.21
C ASP A 76 1.50 40.63 1.78
N SER A 77 0.54 39.69 1.73
CA SER A 77 -0.81 39.94 2.27
C SER A 77 -1.42 38.66 2.85
N SER A 78 -2.22 38.80 3.91
CA SER A 78 -2.99 37.68 4.46
C SER A 78 -4.15 37.23 3.55
N LYS A 79 -4.16 37.65 2.28
CA LYS A 79 -5.16 37.26 1.31
C LYS A 79 -4.77 35.92 0.68
N VAL A 80 -5.77 35.05 0.63
CA VAL A 80 -5.70 33.74 0.02
C VAL A 80 -6.61 33.78 -1.20
N GLU A 81 -6.07 33.49 -2.37
CA GLU A 81 -6.80 33.55 -3.64
C GLU A 81 -6.94 32.17 -4.27
N ARG A 82 -8.15 31.84 -4.73
CA ARG A 82 -8.38 30.61 -5.48
C ARG A 82 -7.83 30.75 -6.89
N ILE A 83 -7.04 29.77 -7.32
CA ILE A 83 -6.44 29.69 -8.65
C ILE A 83 -6.77 28.34 -9.32
N GLY A 84 -6.58 28.25 -10.64
CA GLY A 84 -6.62 26.97 -11.35
C GLY A 84 -8.00 26.33 -11.54
N PHE A 85 -9.07 27.13 -11.65
CA PHE A 85 -10.39 26.61 -12.03
C PHE A 85 -10.45 26.31 -13.53
N GLU A 86 -10.77 25.07 -13.90
CA GLU A 86 -10.97 24.68 -15.30
C GLU A 86 -12.45 24.71 -15.69
N LYS A 87 -12.76 25.22 -16.88
CA LYS A 87 -14.14 25.29 -17.38
C LYS A 87 -14.69 23.93 -17.82
N TYR A 88 -13.82 23.00 -18.18
CA TYR A 88 -14.18 21.69 -18.72
C TYR A 88 -13.34 20.61 -18.05
N SER A 89 -13.99 19.52 -17.64
CA SER A 89 -13.29 18.33 -17.17
C SER A 89 -12.51 17.70 -18.33
N ARG A 90 -11.32 17.18 -18.01
CA ARG A 90 -10.47 16.39 -18.94
C ARG A 90 -10.94 14.95 -19.03
N TYR A 91 -11.64 14.49 -18.00
CA TYR A 91 -11.95 13.10 -17.74
C TYR A 91 -13.29 12.78 -18.42
N SER A 92 -13.22 12.65 -19.76
CA SER A 92 -14.34 12.61 -20.71
C SER A 92 -15.62 11.97 -20.14
N PRO A 93 -16.80 12.60 -20.29
CA PRO A 93 -18.07 12.01 -19.82
C PRO A 93 -18.45 10.72 -20.56
N SER A 94 -17.71 10.37 -21.63
CA SER A 94 -17.93 9.19 -22.48
C SER A 94 -17.05 7.98 -22.17
N LEU A 95 -16.13 8.08 -21.21
CA LEU A 95 -15.62 6.87 -20.56
C LEU A 95 -16.61 6.59 -19.43
N PRO A 96 -17.38 5.48 -19.46
CA PRO A 96 -18.13 5.10 -18.28
C PRO A 96 -17.11 5.04 -17.16
N SER A 97 -17.27 5.91 -16.17
CA SER A 97 -16.55 5.84 -14.91
C SER A 97 -16.55 4.38 -14.46
N LEU A 98 -15.41 3.69 -14.56
CA LEU A 98 -15.26 2.30 -14.16
C LEU A 98 -13.95 2.15 -13.37
N PRO A 99 -13.92 1.46 -12.20
CA PRO A 99 -15.03 1.00 -11.36
C PRO A 99 -14.76 1.19 -9.83
N SER A 100 -15.37 2.21 -9.17
CA SER A 100 -15.04 2.51 -7.75
C SER A 100 -16.27 2.92 -6.89
N VAL A 101 -16.60 2.29 -5.76
CA VAL A 101 -16.00 1.16 -5.02
C VAL A 101 -17.02 0.01 -4.97
N HIS A 102 -16.56 -1.23 -4.82
CA HIS A 102 -17.38 -2.44 -4.87
C HIS A 102 -17.27 -3.24 -3.57
N GLN A 103 -18.36 -3.87 -3.13
CA GLN A 103 -18.46 -4.67 -1.89
C GLN A 103 -19.19 -5.99 -2.19
N PHE A 104 -18.79 -7.09 -1.52
CA PHE A 104 -18.95 -8.46 -2.04
C PHE A 104 -20.04 -9.26 -1.30
N PRO A 105 -20.70 -10.25 -1.96
CA PRO A 105 -20.01 -11.51 -2.33
C PRO A 105 -19.65 -11.75 -3.82
N ASN A 106 -20.55 -11.48 -4.78
CA ASN A 106 -20.56 -12.21 -6.07
C ASN A 106 -20.33 -11.34 -7.32
N GLU A 107 -19.30 -10.50 -7.37
CA GLU A 107 -18.99 -9.65 -8.54
C GLU A 107 -17.67 -10.01 -9.26
N PRO A 108 -17.55 -9.75 -10.58
CA PRO A 108 -16.34 -10.02 -11.35
C PRO A 108 -15.18 -9.09 -10.98
N SER A 109 -13.96 -9.56 -11.24
CA SER A 109 -12.69 -8.94 -10.90
C SER A 109 -12.57 -7.47 -11.35
N SER A 110 -12.48 -6.57 -10.38
CA SER A 110 -11.99 -5.20 -10.55
C SER A 110 -10.62 -5.08 -9.86
N PHE A 111 -9.74 -4.21 -10.37
CA PHE A 111 -8.39 -3.99 -9.82
C PHE A 111 -8.41 -3.74 -8.30
N TYR A 112 -9.38 -2.95 -7.83
CA TYR A 112 -9.54 -2.57 -6.42
C TYR A 112 -10.10 -3.71 -5.55
N VAL A 113 -10.79 -4.69 -6.13
CA VAL A 113 -11.35 -5.86 -5.43
C VAL A 113 -10.25 -6.84 -5.04
N GLU A 114 -9.29 -7.06 -5.93
CA GLU A 114 -8.15 -7.93 -5.65
C GLU A 114 -7.17 -7.30 -4.66
N GLU A 115 -7.02 -5.98 -4.68
CA GLU A 115 -6.17 -5.23 -3.74
C GLU A 115 -6.81 -5.07 -2.35
N ALA A 116 -8.14 -4.92 -2.28
CA ALA A 116 -8.89 -4.87 -1.02
C ALA A 116 -8.82 -6.18 -0.22
N LYS A 117 -8.80 -7.34 -0.92
CA LYS A 117 -8.54 -8.67 -0.31
C LYS A 117 -7.14 -8.79 0.31
N LYS A 118 -6.26 -7.82 0.09
CA LYS A 118 -4.83 -7.87 0.43
C LYS A 118 -4.39 -6.66 1.28
N ASN A 119 -5.35 -5.99 1.94
CA ASN A 119 -5.14 -4.73 2.69
C ASN A 119 -6.11 -4.48 3.86
N TRP A 120 -7.41 -4.64 3.60
CA TRP A 120 -8.55 -4.59 4.52
C TRP A 120 -8.70 -3.54 5.65
N ASP A 121 -7.92 -2.47 5.85
CA ASP A 121 -8.16 -1.57 7.01
C ASP A 121 -9.55 -0.91 7.01
N ARG A 122 -10.07 -0.64 8.22
CA ARG A 122 -11.49 -0.35 8.50
C ARG A 122 -11.71 0.91 9.33
N SER A 123 -10.66 1.72 9.45
CA SER A 123 -10.76 3.09 9.96
C SER A 123 -10.95 4.11 8.82
N THR A 124 -10.14 3.96 7.76
CA THR A 124 -9.71 5.06 6.90
C THR A 124 -9.36 4.55 5.51
N LEU A 125 -9.89 5.18 4.46
CA LEU A 125 -9.49 4.98 3.07
C LEU A 125 -8.41 5.98 2.71
N ASN A 126 -7.21 5.50 2.42
CA ASN A 126 -6.06 6.34 2.05
C ASN A 126 -5.78 6.22 0.55
N VAL A 127 -5.78 7.35 -0.16
CA VAL A 127 -5.50 7.39 -1.61
C VAL A 127 -4.34 8.34 -1.86
N ARG A 128 -3.20 7.76 -2.24
CA ARG A 128 -1.99 8.48 -2.64
C ARG A 128 -2.22 9.10 -4.02
N THR A 129 -2.44 10.42 -4.08
CA THR A 129 -2.72 11.17 -5.33
C THR A 129 -1.75 12.34 -5.51
N GLY A 130 -1.50 12.73 -6.75
CA GLY A 130 -0.65 13.88 -7.09
C GLY A 130 -1.42 15.19 -7.21
N VAL A 131 -0.68 16.29 -7.27
CA VAL A 131 -1.23 17.57 -7.72
C VAL A 131 -1.56 17.44 -9.21
N PRO A 132 -2.77 17.80 -9.68
CA PRO A 132 -3.10 17.74 -11.12
C PRO A 132 -2.12 18.56 -11.97
N ASP A 133 -1.71 18.06 -13.14
CA ASP A 133 -0.75 18.74 -14.04
C ASP A 133 -1.15 20.18 -14.41
N THR A 134 -2.46 20.39 -14.47
CA THR A 134 -3.09 21.68 -14.76
C THR A 134 -2.88 22.71 -13.65
N TRP A 135 -2.78 22.25 -12.41
CA TRP A 135 -2.38 23.05 -11.26
C TRP A 135 -0.87 23.19 -11.16
N ILE A 136 -0.10 22.14 -11.46
CA ILE A 136 1.39 22.18 -11.45
C ILE A 136 1.90 23.34 -12.32
N LYS A 137 1.30 23.56 -13.50
CA LYS A 137 1.65 24.65 -14.42
C LYS A 137 1.44 26.07 -13.86
N LEU A 138 0.69 26.21 -12.76
CA LEU A 138 0.38 27.48 -12.10
C LEU A 138 1.23 27.73 -10.85
N LEU A 139 2.05 26.75 -10.46
CA LEU A 139 2.89 26.81 -9.29
C LEU A 139 4.16 27.60 -9.59
N GLU A 140 4.49 28.55 -8.72
CA GLU A 140 5.68 29.39 -8.82
C GLU A 140 6.64 29.07 -7.66
N PRO A 141 7.96 28.92 -7.92
CA PRO A 141 8.97 28.78 -6.87
C PRO A 141 8.90 29.89 -5.83
N GLY A 142 9.14 29.54 -4.58
CA GLY A 142 9.11 30.45 -3.44
C GLY A 142 7.71 30.79 -2.94
N ARG A 143 6.64 30.29 -3.57
CA ARG A 143 5.26 30.51 -3.13
C ARG A 143 4.69 29.34 -2.34
N THR A 144 3.73 29.66 -1.47
CA THR A 144 2.97 28.69 -0.68
C THR A 144 1.56 28.54 -1.24
N TYR A 145 1.09 27.31 -1.30
CA TYR A 145 -0.23 26.94 -1.81
C TYR A 145 -0.94 26.00 -0.83
N THR A 146 -2.27 26.02 -0.85
CA THR A 146 -3.11 25.07 -0.10
C THR A 146 -4.10 24.40 -1.04
N ILE A 147 -4.14 23.07 -1.01
CA ILE A 147 -5.26 22.31 -1.56
C ILE A 147 -6.29 22.16 -0.45
N LEU A 148 -7.52 22.60 -0.71
CA LEU A 148 -8.62 22.58 0.26
C LEU A 148 -9.76 21.71 -0.27
N TRP A 149 -10.22 20.76 0.55
CA TRP A 149 -11.48 20.05 0.38
C TRP A 149 -12.65 20.94 0.81
N THR A 150 -13.57 21.23 -0.12
CA THR A 150 -14.70 22.13 0.14
C THR A 150 -15.92 21.43 0.73
N GLY A 151 -15.91 20.10 0.80
CA GLY A 151 -17.02 19.26 1.23
C GLY A 151 -17.88 18.77 0.06
N LYS A 152 -18.60 17.66 0.25
CA LYS A 152 -19.44 17.03 -0.78
C LYS A 152 -20.58 16.21 -0.19
N GLU A 153 -21.72 16.21 -0.88
CA GLU A 153 -22.81 15.25 -0.68
C GLU A 153 -22.64 14.03 -1.58
N ILE A 154 -22.83 12.83 -1.01
CA ILE A 154 -22.78 11.55 -1.70
C ILE A 154 -24.18 10.96 -1.74
N PRO A 155 -24.87 11.02 -2.90
CA PRO A 155 -26.24 10.53 -3.02
C PRO A 155 -26.33 9.02 -3.27
N TYR A 156 -25.25 8.34 -3.64
CA TYR A 156 -25.25 6.91 -3.97
C TYR A 156 -24.65 6.11 -2.82
N TRP A 157 -25.50 5.65 -1.91
CA TRP A 157 -25.13 4.88 -0.72
C TRP A 157 -26.34 4.14 -0.15
N ASP A 158 -26.14 3.09 0.64
CA ASP A 158 -27.20 2.49 1.50
C ASP A 158 -26.58 1.74 2.69
N TRP A 159 -27.40 1.40 3.69
CA TRP A 159 -27.05 0.54 4.81
C TRP A 159 -26.93 -0.93 4.34
N GLY A 160 -26.02 -1.68 4.96
CA GLY A 160 -25.78 -3.09 4.64
C GLY A 160 -24.88 -3.30 3.41
N THR A 161 -25.04 -4.45 2.75
CA THR A 161 -24.24 -4.86 1.58
C THR A 161 -24.97 -4.55 0.27
N PRO A 162 -24.26 -4.19 -0.81
CA PRO A 162 -24.90 -3.92 -2.10
C PRO A 162 -25.59 -5.18 -2.66
N GLN A 163 -26.80 -5.02 -3.20
CA GLN A 163 -27.53 -6.09 -3.88
C GLN A 163 -27.08 -6.20 -5.34
N GLN A 164 -27.08 -7.40 -5.93
CA GLN A 164 -26.60 -7.69 -7.30
C GLN A 164 -27.26 -6.85 -8.41
N LYS A 165 -28.46 -6.29 -8.16
CA LYS A 165 -29.01 -5.20 -8.96
C LYS A 165 -28.67 -3.90 -8.24
N MET A 166 -27.50 -3.32 -8.54
CA MET A 166 -27.15 -2.01 -7.98
C MET A 166 -28.26 -1.01 -8.33
N GLU A 167 -28.93 -0.48 -7.30
CA GLU A 167 -29.91 0.58 -7.45
C GLU A 167 -29.18 1.80 -8.03
N THR A 168 -29.52 2.15 -9.27
CA THR A 168 -29.04 3.37 -9.94
C THR A 168 -29.69 4.62 -9.40
N GLU A 169 -30.55 4.49 -8.39
CA GLU A 169 -31.31 5.58 -7.81
C GLU A 169 -30.54 6.18 -6.62
N PRO A 170 -30.47 7.52 -6.53
CA PRO A 170 -29.86 8.19 -5.39
C PRO A 170 -30.68 7.95 -4.12
N LYS A 171 -30.01 7.63 -3.01
CA LYS A 171 -30.62 7.51 -1.69
C LYS A 171 -30.71 8.87 -1.01
N TRP A 172 -31.87 9.13 -0.41
CA TRP A 172 -32.08 10.27 0.47
C TRP A 172 -32.16 9.84 1.94
N PRO A 173 -31.54 10.57 2.89
CA PRO A 173 -30.64 11.72 2.70
C PRO A 173 -29.26 11.29 2.15
N PRO A 174 -28.52 12.15 1.42
CA PRO A 174 -27.16 11.85 0.98
C PRO A 174 -26.19 11.85 2.18
N ILE A 175 -25.12 11.07 2.09
CA ILE A 175 -24.02 11.18 3.06
C ILE A 175 -23.31 12.51 2.87
N LEU A 176 -23.10 13.24 3.96
CA LEU A 176 -22.29 14.45 3.94
C LEU A 176 -20.85 14.15 4.36
N ILE A 177 -19.89 14.54 3.52
CA ILE A 177 -18.48 14.69 3.92
C ILE A 177 -18.19 16.18 4.09
N PRO A 178 -17.93 16.66 5.31
CA PRO A 178 -17.68 18.07 5.58
C PRO A 178 -16.39 18.53 4.92
N GLY A 179 -16.36 19.79 4.50
CA GLY A 179 -15.16 20.49 4.03
C GLY A 179 -14.25 20.94 5.17
N GLY A 180 -13.05 21.40 4.82
CA GLY A 180 -12.08 21.95 5.76
C GLY A 180 -10.76 21.17 5.83
N ALA A 181 -10.75 19.93 5.36
CA ALA A 181 -9.50 19.19 5.17
C ALA A 181 -8.61 19.93 4.17
N HIS A 182 -7.37 20.20 4.55
CA HIS A 182 -6.47 20.97 3.72
C HIS A 182 -5.03 20.51 3.88
N PHE A 183 -4.25 20.68 2.83
CA PHE A 183 -2.82 20.42 2.82
C PHE A 183 -2.12 21.64 2.24
N THR A 184 -1.12 22.15 2.96
CA THR A 184 -0.37 23.35 2.59
C THR A 184 1.06 22.97 2.25
N PHE A 185 1.55 23.44 1.10
CA PHE A 185 2.90 23.16 0.65
C PHE A 185 3.56 24.40 0.04
N THR A 186 4.89 24.43 0.07
CA THR A 186 5.70 25.48 -0.55
C THR A 186 6.46 24.91 -1.74
N VAL A 187 6.50 25.66 -2.83
CA VAL A 187 7.25 25.29 -4.03
C VAL A 187 8.68 25.79 -3.87
N GLN A 188 9.66 24.92 -4.03
CA GLN A 188 11.09 25.24 -4.00
C GLN A 188 11.73 24.91 -5.35
N GLU A 189 12.64 25.78 -5.77
CA GLU A 189 13.42 25.58 -6.99
C GLU A 189 14.47 24.50 -6.78
N GLY A 190 14.67 23.66 -7.79
CA GLY A 190 15.67 22.60 -7.80
C GLY A 190 15.10 21.22 -7.49
N ARG A 191 15.99 20.31 -7.07
CA ARG A 191 15.67 18.91 -6.71
C ARG A 191 15.56 18.73 -5.22
N ARG A 192 14.73 17.76 -4.80
CA ARG A 192 14.67 17.34 -3.40
C ARG A 192 16.05 16.96 -2.88
N PRO A 193 16.49 17.49 -1.72
CA PRO A 193 17.74 17.06 -1.11
C PRO A 193 17.62 15.58 -0.74
N HIS A 194 18.63 14.80 -1.12
CA HIS A 194 18.70 13.37 -0.85
C HIS A 194 18.65 13.13 0.68
N ILE A 195 17.48 12.70 1.18
CA ILE A 195 17.36 12.25 2.56
C ILE A 195 18.03 10.87 2.63
N PRO A 196 19.09 10.68 3.45
CA PRO A 196 19.66 9.37 3.62
C PRO A 196 18.60 8.44 4.19
N SER A 197 18.27 7.36 3.48
CA SER A 197 17.43 6.31 4.03
C SER A 197 18.04 5.83 5.36
N PRO A 198 17.22 5.57 6.40
CA PRO A 198 17.73 4.95 7.61
C PRO A 198 18.47 3.66 7.23
N PRO A 199 19.56 3.31 7.96
CA PRO A 199 20.30 2.11 7.67
C PRO A 199 19.35 0.90 7.76
N THR A 200 19.30 0.11 6.69
CA THR A 200 18.53 -1.12 6.66
C THR A 200 19.08 -2.07 7.73
N PRO A 201 18.22 -2.69 8.55
CA PRO A 201 18.67 -3.68 9.52
C PRO A 201 19.53 -4.75 8.86
N PRO A 202 20.57 -5.26 9.54
CA PRO A 202 21.33 -6.37 9.01
C PRO A 202 20.39 -7.57 8.80
N PRO A 203 20.62 -8.39 7.75
CA PRO A 203 19.87 -9.62 7.55
C PRO A 203 20.05 -10.57 8.74
N ILE A 204 18.98 -11.26 9.14
CA ILE A 204 18.98 -12.18 10.29
C ILE A 204 19.92 -13.36 10.02
N ASP A 205 20.80 -13.63 10.98
CA ASP A 205 21.79 -14.70 10.90
C ASP A 205 21.21 -16.05 11.35
N PRO A 206 21.60 -17.20 10.74
CA PRO A 206 21.19 -18.52 11.20
C PRO A 206 21.47 -18.83 12.67
N SER A 207 22.46 -18.16 13.29
CA SER A 207 22.78 -18.28 14.72
C SER A 207 21.74 -17.65 15.64
N GLU A 208 20.84 -16.81 15.13
CA GLU A 208 19.75 -16.20 15.91
C GLU A 208 18.58 -17.18 16.17
N ARG A 209 18.64 -18.40 15.62
CA ARG A 209 17.64 -19.43 15.85
C ARG A 209 17.55 -19.82 17.33
N VAL A 210 16.32 -20.02 17.80
CA VAL A 210 16.04 -20.43 19.17
C VAL A 210 16.11 -21.97 19.26
N PRO A 211 16.93 -22.54 20.15
CA PRO A 211 16.97 -23.99 20.36
C PRO A 211 15.58 -24.54 20.71
N GLY A 212 15.19 -25.65 20.07
CA GLY A 212 13.89 -26.30 20.28
C GLY A 212 12.73 -25.68 19.51
N ALA A 213 12.94 -24.57 18.79
CA ALA A 213 11.98 -24.08 17.79
C ALA A 213 12.15 -24.85 16.47
N PRO A 214 11.08 -24.96 15.65
CA PRO A 214 11.19 -25.43 14.28
C PRO A 214 12.31 -24.73 13.48
N ASP A 215 13.06 -25.53 12.72
CA ASP A 215 14.12 -25.03 11.84
C ASP A 215 13.60 -24.91 10.40
N LEU A 216 13.44 -23.67 9.95
CA LEU A 216 13.06 -23.32 8.59
C LEU A 216 14.21 -22.64 7.86
N SER A 217 14.29 -22.86 6.55
CA SER A 217 15.16 -22.09 5.64
C SER A 217 14.39 -21.65 4.41
N LEU A 218 14.72 -20.49 3.87
CA LEU A 218 14.11 -19.97 2.64
C LEU A 218 15.15 -19.88 1.52
N GLN A 219 14.79 -20.41 0.35
CA GLN A 219 15.52 -20.23 -0.90
C GLN A 219 14.70 -19.38 -1.86
N LEU A 220 15.34 -18.36 -2.43
CA LEU A 220 14.76 -17.43 -3.40
C LEU A 220 15.28 -17.75 -4.80
N SER A 221 14.39 -17.74 -5.78
CA SER A 221 14.68 -17.92 -7.20
C SER A 221 13.99 -16.83 -8.02
N CYS A 222 14.56 -16.51 -9.17
CA CYS A 222 14.00 -15.54 -10.10
C CYS A 222 14.13 -16.07 -11.51
N SER A 223 13.06 -15.93 -12.28
CA SER A 223 13.01 -16.29 -13.70
C SER A 223 12.49 -15.10 -14.50
N PRO A 224 13.11 -14.76 -15.64
CA PRO A 224 12.53 -13.78 -16.55
C PRO A 224 11.18 -14.28 -17.06
N THR A 225 10.14 -13.43 -17.08
CA THR A 225 8.82 -13.81 -17.60
C THR A 225 8.83 -13.98 -19.13
N GLY A 226 9.82 -13.37 -19.80
CA GLY A 226 10.11 -13.53 -21.22
C GLY A 226 11.34 -12.69 -21.63
N PRO A 227 11.89 -12.89 -22.84
CA PRO A 227 12.90 -11.97 -23.39
C PRO A 227 12.29 -10.57 -23.52
N HIS A 228 12.94 -9.57 -22.94
CA HIS A 228 12.44 -8.18 -22.86
C HIS A 228 11.20 -7.97 -21.97
N SER A 229 10.90 -8.88 -21.04
CA SER A 229 9.78 -8.67 -20.13
C SER A 229 10.11 -7.59 -19.09
N GLU A 230 9.17 -6.67 -18.91
CA GLU A 230 9.16 -5.65 -17.86
C GLU A 230 8.90 -6.23 -16.47
N ARG A 231 8.64 -7.55 -16.37
CA ARG A 231 8.34 -8.25 -15.11
C ARG A 231 9.21 -9.48 -14.87
N LEU A 232 9.58 -9.65 -13.62
CA LEU A 232 10.32 -10.79 -13.10
C LEU A 232 9.36 -11.70 -12.31
N ASN A 233 9.47 -13.00 -12.53
CA ASN A 233 8.79 -13.97 -11.70
C ASN A 233 9.71 -14.38 -10.55
N MET A 234 9.36 -13.95 -9.36
CA MET A 234 10.02 -14.34 -8.11
C MET A 234 9.35 -15.58 -7.55
N SER A 235 10.13 -16.50 -7.02
CA SER A 235 9.61 -17.65 -6.29
C SER A 235 10.46 -17.97 -5.08
N ILE A 236 9.79 -18.42 -4.02
CA ILE A 236 10.41 -18.88 -2.79
C ILE A 236 10.12 -20.36 -2.58
N LYS A 237 11.08 -21.02 -1.93
CA LYS A 237 10.95 -22.37 -1.40
C LYS A 237 11.35 -22.35 0.07
N VAL A 238 10.39 -22.62 0.93
CA VAL A 238 10.59 -22.72 2.38
C VAL A 238 10.71 -24.20 2.72
N THR A 239 11.85 -24.61 3.26
CA THR A 239 12.13 -26.00 3.66
C THR A 239 12.12 -26.11 5.16
N TYR A 240 11.43 -27.12 5.68
CA TYR A 240 11.45 -27.47 7.09
C TYR A 240 12.47 -28.58 7.34
N HIS A 241 13.41 -28.36 8.26
CA HIS A 241 14.48 -29.33 8.57
C HIS A 241 14.22 -30.12 9.85
N GLY A 242 13.37 -29.59 10.73
CA GLY A 242 13.09 -30.15 12.06
C GLY A 242 14.22 -29.94 13.06
N PRO A 243 13.88 -29.83 14.35
CA PRO A 243 14.67 -30.50 15.38
C PRO A 243 14.12 -31.91 15.68
N SER A 244 12.89 -32.24 15.27
CA SER A 244 12.23 -33.52 15.50
C SER A 244 11.63 -34.11 14.21
N SER A 245 11.09 -35.33 14.32
CA SER A 245 10.33 -35.99 13.23
C SER A 245 8.91 -35.45 13.08
N ASP A 246 8.49 -34.52 13.95
CA ASP A 246 7.11 -34.07 14.02
C ASP A 246 6.82 -33.04 12.93
N PRO A 247 5.64 -33.09 12.29
CA PRO A 247 5.22 -32.05 11.36
C PRO A 247 4.96 -30.74 12.10
N ILE A 248 5.05 -29.64 11.35
CA ILE A 248 4.68 -28.31 11.83
C ILE A 248 3.57 -27.74 10.96
N THR A 249 2.68 -26.97 11.57
CA THR A 249 1.72 -26.13 10.86
C THR A 249 1.97 -24.68 11.23
N PHE A 250 2.08 -23.80 10.23
CA PHE A 250 2.42 -22.39 10.45
C PHE A 250 1.67 -21.45 9.53
N HIS A 251 1.59 -20.19 9.95
CA HIS A 251 1.01 -19.10 9.18
C HIS A 251 2.04 -18.56 8.15
N THR A 252 1.63 -18.38 6.90
CA THR A 252 2.53 -18.07 5.78
C THR A 252 2.85 -16.58 5.63
N TRP A 253 2.27 -15.70 6.46
CA TRP A 253 2.42 -14.23 6.35
C TRP A 253 3.86 -13.73 6.41
N ALA A 254 4.73 -14.40 7.18
CA ALA A 254 6.16 -14.06 7.24
C ALA A 254 6.86 -14.11 5.87
N PHE A 255 6.25 -14.74 4.87
CA PHE A 255 6.76 -14.88 3.51
C PHE A 255 6.09 -13.94 2.50
N SER A 256 5.30 -12.97 2.97
CA SER A 256 4.66 -11.97 2.13
C SER A 256 5.71 -11.05 1.47
N PRO A 257 5.62 -10.78 0.15
CA PRO A 257 6.56 -9.90 -0.55
C PRO A 257 6.47 -8.43 -0.12
N LEU A 258 5.42 -8.06 0.63
CA LEU A 258 5.22 -6.73 1.22
C LEU A 258 5.98 -6.52 2.53
N GLY A 259 6.58 -7.59 3.07
CA GLY A 259 7.27 -7.59 4.36
C GLY A 259 8.78 -7.64 4.20
N SER A 260 9.39 -8.70 4.74
CA SER A 260 10.82 -8.83 5.02
C SER A 260 11.67 -9.15 3.77
N PHE A 261 11.30 -8.59 2.62
CA PHE A 261 12.07 -8.63 1.40
C PHE A 261 12.65 -7.24 1.10
N SER A 262 13.85 -7.17 0.56
CA SER A 262 14.52 -5.91 0.27
C SER A 262 15.18 -5.93 -1.09
N VAL A 263 14.99 -4.84 -1.83
CA VAL A 263 15.67 -4.56 -3.09
C VAL A 263 16.84 -3.62 -2.81
N TYR A 264 18.00 -3.94 -3.38
CA TYR A 264 19.21 -3.15 -3.29
C TYR A 264 19.71 -2.81 -4.70
N ARG A 265 20.16 -1.58 -4.91
CA ARG A 265 20.87 -1.15 -6.10
C ARG A 265 22.38 -1.16 -5.89
N ARG A 266 23.10 -1.51 -6.95
CA ARG A 266 24.56 -1.42 -6.98
C ARG A 266 25.00 0.02 -7.23
N VAL A 267 25.71 0.62 -6.28
CA VAL A 267 26.33 1.93 -6.43
C VAL A 267 27.82 1.75 -6.65
N CYS A 268 28.28 2.09 -7.86
CA CYS A 268 29.70 2.24 -8.11
C CYS A 268 30.15 3.57 -7.50
N PRO A 269 31.21 3.59 -6.67
CA PRO A 269 31.83 4.84 -6.25
C PRO A 269 32.30 5.62 -7.49
N ASP A 270 32.37 6.95 -7.35
CA ASP A 270 32.80 7.87 -8.40
C ASP A 270 34.10 7.37 -9.08
N GLN A 271 34.23 7.62 -10.39
CA GLN A 271 35.36 7.16 -11.23
C GLN A 271 36.73 7.71 -10.78
N SER A 272 36.74 8.55 -9.74
CA SER A 272 37.90 9.12 -9.07
C SER A 272 38.65 8.16 -8.13
N SER A 273 38.07 7.00 -7.76
CA SER A 273 38.78 5.97 -6.97
C SER A 273 38.61 4.55 -7.57
N PRO A 274 39.53 4.09 -8.42
CA PRO A 274 39.45 2.78 -9.08
C PRO A 274 39.61 1.56 -8.15
N GLU A 275 39.84 1.74 -6.84
CA GLU A 275 40.04 0.67 -5.87
C GLU A 275 38.85 0.40 -4.93
N SER A 276 37.77 1.19 -5.01
CA SER A 276 36.64 1.02 -4.10
C SER A 276 35.63 0.02 -4.64
N GLU A 277 35.40 -1.06 -3.89
CA GLU A 277 34.40 -2.08 -4.23
C GLU A 277 32.99 -1.48 -4.36
N PRO A 278 32.18 -1.98 -5.31
CA PRO A 278 30.79 -1.55 -5.49
C PRO A 278 29.99 -1.79 -4.21
N LYS A 279 29.28 -0.77 -3.74
CA LYS A 279 28.44 -0.85 -2.54
C LYS A 279 26.99 -1.10 -2.92
N TRP A 280 26.29 -1.88 -2.11
CA TRP A 280 24.84 -2.07 -2.26
C TRP A 280 24.11 -1.07 -1.38
N LYS A 281 23.16 -0.35 -1.95
CA LYS A 281 22.25 0.54 -1.21
C LYS A 281 20.84 0.05 -1.39
N THR A 282 20.06 0.04 -0.32
CA THR A 282 18.64 -0.31 -0.37
C THR A 282 17.90 0.69 -1.26
N CYS A 283 17.07 0.21 -2.17
CA CYS A 283 16.16 1.06 -2.91
C CYS A 283 15.10 1.62 -1.97
N ILE A 284 14.64 2.84 -2.24
CA ILE A 284 13.33 3.24 -1.78
C ILE A 284 12.34 2.53 -2.69
N ILE A 285 11.70 1.48 -2.17
CA ILE A 285 10.57 0.85 -2.84
C ILE A 285 9.42 1.86 -2.87
N HIS A 286 8.88 2.13 -4.07
CA HIS A 286 7.64 2.85 -4.30
C HIS A 286 6.45 1.94 -3.95
N GLN A 287 6.53 1.22 -2.83
CA GLN A 287 5.41 0.45 -2.32
C GLN A 287 4.55 1.37 -1.47
N SER A 288 3.36 1.67 -1.98
CA SER A 288 2.29 2.34 -1.25
C SER A 288 1.01 1.55 -1.41
N LEU A 289 0.32 1.34 -0.29
CA LEU A 289 -1.04 0.78 -0.18
C LEU A 289 -1.84 1.74 0.77
N HIS A 290 -3.12 1.59 1.14
CA HIS A 290 -3.88 0.39 1.48
C HIS A 290 -5.37 0.59 1.18
N VAL A 291 -6.02 -0.44 0.62
CA VAL A 291 -7.44 -0.41 0.22
C VAL A 291 -8.36 -0.91 1.36
N PHE A 292 -9.42 -0.14 1.61
CA PHE A 292 -10.28 -0.18 2.81
C PHE A 292 -11.44 -1.21 2.76
N TRP A 293 -11.97 -1.56 3.94
CA TRP A 293 -13.14 -2.44 4.17
C TRP A 293 -13.99 -1.98 5.39
N ASP A 294 -15.17 -2.56 5.61
CA ASP A 294 -16.01 -2.34 6.81
C ASP A 294 -16.51 -3.72 7.32
N ASN A 295 -15.87 -4.27 8.37
CA ASN A 295 -15.92 -5.69 8.77
C ASN A 295 -15.12 -5.98 10.09
N PRO A 296 -15.18 -7.17 10.71
CA PRO A 296 -14.60 -7.49 12.05
C PRO A 296 -13.28 -8.30 12.05
N ASP A 297 -12.62 -8.38 13.22
CA ASP A 297 -11.59 -9.41 13.52
C ASP A 297 -12.15 -10.79 13.15
N ARG A 298 -11.41 -11.58 12.35
CA ARG A 298 -11.90 -12.86 11.80
C ARG A 298 -11.31 -14.03 12.57
N GLN A 299 -12.19 -14.95 12.98
CA GLN A 299 -11.78 -16.26 13.46
C GLN A 299 -11.59 -17.19 12.25
N LEU A 300 -10.44 -17.86 12.19
CA LEU A 300 -10.19 -18.96 11.26
C LEU A 300 -9.96 -20.24 12.06
N ASN A 301 -10.68 -21.29 11.70
CA ASN A 301 -10.21 -22.65 11.91
C ASN A 301 -8.92 -22.83 11.07
N VAL A 302 -7.84 -23.30 11.68
CA VAL A 302 -6.56 -23.58 10.99
C VAL A 302 -6.75 -24.61 9.87
N GLU A 303 -7.70 -25.53 10.01
CA GLU A 303 -7.97 -26.59 9.03
C GLU A 303 -8.72 -26.11 7.79
N GLU A 304 -9.64 -25.16 7.93
CA GLU A 304 -10.52 -24.74 6.82
C GLU A 304 -9.81 -23.92 5.74
N ASN A 305 -8.77 -23.18 6.12
CA ASN A 305 -7.67 -22.70 5.26
C ASN A 305 -8.02 -22.29 3.81
N GLU A 306 -9.16 -21.61 3.58
CA GLU A 306 -9.75 -21.33 2.25
C GLU A 306 -8.79 -20.69 1.23
N GLU A 307 -7.73 -20.06 1.74
CA GLU A 307 -6.87 -19.11 1.04
C GLU A 307 -5.38 -19.51 1.12
N GLY A 308 -5.04 -20.70 1.64
CA GLY A 308 -3.64 -21.15 1.76
C GLY A 308 -2.81 -20.33 2.75
N ARG A 309 -3.47 -19.80 3.78
CA ARG A 309 -2.87 -19.00 4.87
C ARG A 309 -2.00 -19.84 5.79
N PHE A 310 -2.30 -21.13 5.89
CA PHE A 310 -1.53 -22.09 6.66
C PHE A 310 -0.87 -23.12 5.75
N ALA A 311 0.33 -23.53 6.13
CA ALA A 311 1.04 -24.63 5.50
C ALA A 311 1.44 -25.65 6.58
N THR A 312 1.32 -26.93 6.24
CA THR A 312 1.86 -28.03 7.03
C THR A 312 3.07 -28.59 6.30
N LEU A 313 4.16 -28.83 7.02
CA LEU A 313 5.36 -29.48 6.49
C LEU A 313 5.82 -30.59 7.41
N PHE A 314 6.15 -31.74 6.83
CA PHE A 314 6.95 -32.77 7.47
C PHE A 314 8.45 -32.43 7.36
N PRO A 315 9.31 -32.94 8.25
CA PRO A 315 10.75 -32.72 8.14
C PRO A 315 11.29 -33.16 6.78
N GLY A 316 12.03 -32.26 6.13
CA GLY A 316 12.56 -32.42 4.77
C GLY A 316 11.63 -31.91 3.66
N GLU A 317 10.35 -31.63 3.95
CA GLU A 317 9.42 -31.11 2.97
C GLU A 317 9.62 -29.61 2.72
N SER A 318 8.98 -29.13 1.65
CA SER A 318 9.05 -27.72 1.30
C SER A 318 7.71 -27.18 0.81
N TRP A 319 7.43 -25.95 1.23
CA TRP A 319 6.35 -25.13 0.71
C TRP A 319 6.92 -24.11 -0.28
N SER A 320 6.13 -23.64 -1.24
CA SER A 320 6.59 -22.67 -2.24
C SER A 320 5.51 -21.66 -2.58
N HIS A 321 5.96 -20.45 -2.90
CA HIS A 321 5.11 -19.35 -3.33
C HIS A 321 5.81 -18.54 -4.42
N SER A 322 5.04 -17.88 -5.28
CA SER A 322 5.58 -17.08 -6.38
C SER A 322 4.73 -15.85 -6.65
N TRP A 323 5.39 -14.77 -7.04
CA TRP A 323 4.77 -13.50 -7.41
C TRP A 323 5.54 -12.86 -8.56
N SER A 324 4.93 -11.85 -9.18
CA SER A 324 5.61 -11.02 -10.16
C SER A 324 6.06 -9.71 -9.51
N LEU A 325 7.26 -9.25 -9.86
CA LEU A 325 7.86 -7.98 -9.46
C LEU A 325 8.23 -7.22 -10.74
N ASP A 326 8.04 -5.90 -10.76
CA ASP A 326 8.50 -5.12 -11.91
C ASP A 326 10.04 -5.16 -11.99
N ALA A 327 10.58 -5.09 -13.21
CA ALA A 327 12.02 -5.29 -13.44
C ALA A 327 12.89 -4.16 -12.88
N ASP A 328 12.29 -3.01 -12.52
CA ASP A 328 12.91 -1.93 -11.76
C ASP A 328 12.90 -2.20 -10.23
N GLY A 329 12.34 -3.34 -9.80
CA GLY A 329 12.25 -3.73 -8.40
C GLY A 329 11.27 -2.87 -7.60
N ASP A 330 10.30 -2.24 -8.26
CA ASP A 330 9.46 -1.18 -7.70
C ASP A 330 10.26 -0.01 -7.11
N CYS A 331 11.54 0.17 -7.49
CA CYS A 331 12.35 1.27 -6.97
C CYS A 331 11.91 2.60 -7.61
N GLU A 332 12.23 3.72 -6.95
CA GLU A 332 12.13 5.03 -7.58
C GLU A 332 12.94 5.09 -8.90
N PRO A 333 12.50 5.88 -9.91
CA PRO A 333 13.21 6.00 -11.20
C PRO A 333 14.70 6.39 -11.08
N GLU A 334 15.06 7.09 -10.01
CA GLU A 334 16.45 7.46 -9.72
C GLU A 334 17.33 6.27 -9.30
N ASP A 335 16.71 5.23 -8.76
CA ASP A 335 17.35 4.06 -8.17
C ASP A 335 17.45 2.87 -9.14
N ALA A 336 16.58 2.78 -10.15
CA ALA A 336 16.48 1.65 -11.07
C ALA A 336 16.39 2.06 -12.55
N ARG A 337 17.44 2.69 -13.07
CA ARG A 337 17.56 3.04 -14.50
C ARG A 337 17.90 1.82 -15.37
N PRO A 338 17.57 1.83 -16.67
CA PRO A 338 18.08 0.84 -17.62
C PRO A 338 19.59 0.58 -17.48
N GLY A 339 19.98 -0.69 -17.41
CA GLY A 339 21.37 -1.12 -17.21
C GLY A 339 21.86 -1.12 -15.75
N GLN A 340 21.05 -0.62 -14.81
CA GLN A 340 21.36 -0.68 -13.38
C GLN A 340 21.28 -2.12 -12.88
N GLN A 341 22.26 -2.53 -12.05
CA GLN A 341 22.21 -3.83 -11.39
C GLN A 341 21.44 -3.72 -10.08
N LEU A 342 20.43 -4.59 -9.94
CA LEU A 342 19.60 -4.73 -8.76
C LEU A 342 19.83 -6.09 -8.10
N ARG A 343 19.51 -6.14 -6.82
CA ARG A 343 19.67 -7.29 -5.94
C ARG A 343 18.42 -7.42 -5.09
N TYR A 344 17.93 -8.64 -4.90
CA TYR A 344 16.78 -8.93 -4.05
C TYR A 344 17.09 -10.05 -3.07
N ARG A 345 16.58 -9.90 -1.85
CA ARG A 345 16.82 -10.85 -0.75
C ARG A 345 15.66 -10.81 0.24
N PHE A 346 15.33 -11.98 0.79
CA PHE A 346 14.60 -12.05 2.07
C PHE A 346 15.58 -11.74 3.21
N THR A 347 15.31 -10.71 3.99
CA THR A 347 16.20 -10.24 5.08
C THR A 347 16.10 -11.10 6.34
N GLY A 348 15.15 -12.03 6.40
CA GLY A 348 14.84 -12.81 7.58
C GLY A 348 13.61 -12.27 8.30
N GLU A 349 12.84 -13.16 8.90
CA GLU A 349 11.64 -12.82 9.68
C GLU A 349 11.38 -13.90 10.73
N THR A 350 10.39 -13.65 11.57
CA THR A 350 9.88 -14.61 12.54
C THR A 350 8.42 -14.92 12.30
N LEU A 351 8.03 -16.19 12.53
CA LEU A 351 6.63 -16.56 12.42
C LEU A 351 5.82 -15.89 13.53
N ASP A 352 4.67 -15.34 13.14
CA ASP A 352 3.66 -14.78 14.03
C ASP A 352 2.84 -15.89 14.73
N TRP A 353 2.67 -17.04 14.05
CA TRP A 353 2.01 -18.21 14.61
C TRP A 353 2.54 -19.51 14.00
N TRP A 354 2.69 -20.54 14.85
CA TRP A 354 3.03 -21.90 14.47
C TRP A 354 2.69 -22.86 15.61
N ASP A 355 2.44 -24.13 15.29
CA ASP A 355 2.30 -25.20 16.26
C ASP A 355 2.77 -26.56 15.70
N TRP A 356 3.00 -27.53 16.59
CA TRP A 356 3.34 -28.91 16.22
C TRP A 356 2.08 -29.67 15.81
N GLY A 357 2.20 -30.48 14.76
CA GLY A 357 1.10 -31.28 14.23
C GLY A 357 0.74 -30.92 12.80
N THR A 358 -0.11 -31.76 12.21
CA THR A 358 -0.68 -31.49 10.89
C THR A 358 -1.89 -30.57 11.01
N MET A 359 -2.39 -30.13 9.85
CA MET A 359 -3.61 -29.34 9.77
C MET A 359 -4.81 -30.05 10.44
N GLU A 360 -4.90 -31.37 10.30
CA GLU A 360 -5.92 -32.21 10.94
C GLU A 360 -5.80 -32.22 12.47
N ASP A 361 -4.58 -32.23 13.02
CA ASP A 361 -4.36 -32.12 14.46
C ASP A 361 -4.87 -30.76 15.00
N HIS A 362 -4.92 -29.75 14.13
CA HIS A 362 -5.40 -28.40 14.42
C HIS A 362 -6.86 -28.15 13.99
N ALA A 363 -7.66 -29.18 13.73
CA ALA A 363 -9.08 -29.09 13.34
C ALA A 363 -9.97 -28.28 14.30
N GLN A 364 -9.57 -28.14 15.57
CA GLN A 364 -10.29 -27.36 16.59
C GLN A 364 -9.54 -26.09 17.00
N THR A 365 -8.43 -25.79 16.32
CA THR A 365 -7.60 -24.62 16.62
C THR A 365 -8.16 -23.42 15.87
N VAL A 366 -8.55 -22.40 16.62
CA VAL A 366 -9.06 -21.15 16.07
C VAL A 366 -8.10 -20.01 16.39
N VAL A 367 -7.62 -19.35 15.36
CA VAL A 367 -6.79 -18.14 15.48
C VAL A 367 -7.58 -16.91 15.07
N THR A 368 -7.19 -15.75 15.60
CA THR A 368 -7.82 -14.46 15.27
C THR A 368 -6.89 -13.63 14.40
N LEU A 369 -7.33 -13.33 13.20
CA LEU A 369 -6.72 -12.33 12.34
C LEU A 369 -7.29 -10.94 12.67
N PRO A 370 -6.43 -9.91 12.75
CA PRO A 370 -6.91 -8.55 13.00
C PRO A 370 -7.75 -8.06 11.82
N GLY A 371 -8.84 -7.35 12.12
CA GLY A 371 -9.69 -6.73 11.10
C GLY A 371 -9.01 -5.59 10.34
N SER A 372 -7.90 -5.04 10.86
CA SER A 372 -7.08 -4.03 10.17
C SER A 372 -6.22 -4.61 9.02
N GLY A 373 -6.47 -5.85 8.61
CA GLY A 373 -6.06 -6.43 7.32
C GLY A 373 -4.58 -6.78 7.15
N LEU A 374 -3.70 -6.21 7.96
CA LEU A 374 -2.32 -6.65 8.16
C LEU A 374 -2.34 -8.05 8.77
N GLU A 375 -1.60 -9.02 8.21
CA GLU A 375 -1.76 -10.42 8.61
C GLU A 375 -0.74 -10.97 9.63
N PRO A 376 -0.27 -10.29 10.70
CA PRO A 376 0.18 -11.06 11.86
C PRO A 376 -1.03 -11.49 12.71
N ILE A 377 -1.11 -12.77 13.06
CA ILE A 377 -2.13 -13.33 13.95
C ILE A 377 -2.15 -12.56 15.28
N LYS A 378 -3.34 -12.05 15.63
CA LYS A 378 -3.58 -11.24 16.81
C LYS A 378 -3.78 -12.10 18.06
N HIS A 379 -4.47 -13.23 17.90
CA HIS A 379 -4.67 -14.22 18.96
C HIS A 379 -4.44 -15.65 18.44
N PRO A 380 -3.69 -16.49 19.19
CA PRO A 380 -3.15 -16.24 20.52
C PRO A 380 -2.02 -15.19 20.55
N LYS A 381 -1.97 -14.38 21.62
CA LYS A 381 -0.91 -13.37 21.77
C LYS A 381 0.43 -14.06 22.06
N ASN A 382 1.51 -13.54 21.49
CA ASN A 382 2.86 -14.09 21.64
C ASN A 382 2.95 -15.58 21.29
N ASN A 383 2.11 -16.06 20.37
CA ASN A 383 2.00 -17.47 20.00
C ASN A 383 1.89 -18.42 21.23
N ASP A 384 1.11 -18.04 22.24
CA ASP A 384 1.00 -18.74 23.55
C ASP A 384 2.33 -18.98 24.28
N ASN A 385 3.31 -18.09 24.07
CA ASN A 385 4.69 -18.21 24.58
C ASN A 385 5.48 -19.40 24.00
N ARG A 386 5.05 -19.97 22.87
CA ARG A 386 5.87 -20.93 22.11
C ARG A 386 7.20 -20.28 21.68
N PRO A 387 8.28 -21.06 21.53
CA PRO A 387 9.55 -20.54 21.02
C PRO A 387 9.41 -19.77 19.71
N LYS A 388 10.15 -18.68 19.59
CA LYS A 388 10.15 -17.87 18.36
C LYS A 388 10.83 -18.65 17.24
N VAL A 389 10.10 -18.95 16.17
CA VAL A 389 10.70 -19.53 14.95
C VAL A 389 11.32 -18.41 14.15
N VAL A 390 12.64 -18.48 14.00
CA VAL A 390 13.43 -17.52 13.25
C VAL A 390 13.75 -18.12 11.89
N ILE A 391 13.33 -17.45 10.82
CA ILE A 391 13.73 -17.77 9.46
C ILE A 391 14.88 -16.84 9.09
N PRO A 392 16.10 -17.37 8.90
CA PRO A 392 17.24 -16.54 8.53
C PRO A 392 17.08 -15.96 7.12
N ALA A 393 17.94 -14.99 6.81
CA ALA A 393 17.97 -14.38 5.50
C ALA A 393 18.28 -15.40 4.38
N SER A 394 17.64 -15.23 3.23
CA SER A 394 17.79 -16.16 2.10
C SER A 394 19.13 -16.00 1.37
N ASN A 395 19.33 -16.82 0.33
CA ASN A 395 20.26 -16.50 -0.75
C ASN A 395 19.85 -15.21 -1.47
N ILE A 396 20.74 -14.72 -2.31
CA ILE A 396 20.58 -13.49 -3.07
C ILE A 396 20.24 -13.81 -4.53
N VAL A 397 19.39 -12.98 -5.13
CA VAL A 397 19.15 -12.94 -6.58
C VAL A 397 19.57 -11.56 -7.10
N GLU A 398 20.17 -11.52 -8.29
CA GLU A 398 20.57 -10.27 -8.95
C GLU A 398 20.12 -10.27 -10.41
N TRP A 399 19.77 -9.09 -10.93
CA TRP A 399 19.45 -8.88 -12.34
C TRP A 399 19.85 -7.47 -12.79
N ILE A 400 19.73 -7.22 -14.09
CA ILE A 400 19.97 -5.92 -14.70
C ILE A 400 18.64 -5.37 -15.19
N VAL A 401 18.34 -4.11 -14.88
CA VAL A 401 17.14 -3.42 -15.36
C VAL A 401 17.18 -3.38 -16.90
N PRO A 402 16.15 -3.89 -17.60
CA PRO A 402 16.16 -4.01 -19.06
C PRO A 402 16.12 -2.64 -19.77
N GLN A 403 16.64 -2.58 -21.00
CA GLN A 403 16.73 -1.36 -21.81
C GLN A 403 15.40 -0.86 -22.38
N CYS A 404 14.37 -1.72 -22.45
CA CYS A 404 13.05 -1.34 -22.95
C CYS A 404 12.22 -0.50 -21.97
N PHE A 405 12.77 -0.20 -20.78
CA PHE A 405 12.10 0.56 -19.74
C PHE A 405 12.40 2.06 -19.91
N ASP A 406 11.74 2.71 -20.87
CA ASP A 406 11.55 4.16 -20.87
C ASP A 406 10.19 4.39 -20.19
N ARG A 407 10.15 4.99 -18.99
CA ARG A 407 8.91 5.58 -18.44
C ARG A 407 8.57 6.84 -19.25
N GLN A 408 8.34 6.71 -20.55
CA GLN A 408 7.59 7.70 -21.33
C GLN A 408 6.11 7.36 -21.11
N PHE A 409 5.51 7.97 -20.10
CA PHE A 409 4.05 8.03 -20.03
C PHE A 409 3.61 9.21 -20.89
N ASP A 410 2.98 8.91 -22.04
CA ASP A 410 2.16 9.84 -22.83
C ASP A 410 0.89 10.29 -22.08
#